data_AF-A0A0E3QEI1-F1
#
_entry.id   AF-A0A0E3QEI1-F1
#
_cell.length_a   1.000
_cell.length_b   1.000
_cell.length_c   1.000
_cell.angle_alpha   90.00
_cell.angle_beta   90.00
_cell.angle_gamma   90.00
#
_symmetry.space_group_name_H-M   'P 1'
#
loop_
_entity.id
_entity.type
_entity.pdbx_description
1 polymer ?
#
loop_
_entity_poly.entity_id
_entity_poly.type
_entity_poly.pdbx_seq_one_letter_code
_entity_poly.pdbx_strand_id
1 'polypeptide(L)'
;MTNRCFVIGPMNEKHIKLLEWLAHDVVEKILENNNFEVFTPDVPEFGNIMHHIIRSCDRAQLVIADVTGNNPNVLYEMAIIDAMGRPCVPVKIRDVADNEKDLQLFDRAQYRHFEINARETEEAINKLGPVIHKVLQARQDGDLIENPMTDYFGIPLNSMSSAYGIARSYYRNLVVPCFEGKIIDGPDFALEEESQIIDRKMVCIIPGNLEQATRREIDFLVKRRSFVPVKLNAYGREITIYLLSDEILQNADPVIVDIPTTLASLRESVLSRLGRNANPKPNSPDYQEIQSDEILQFKRYLERFAYNDLGTHSSNILRNFKTFNIKDIKDLKATEIKNLFENN
;
A
#
# COMPACT_ATOMS: atom_id res chain seq x y z
N MET A 1 27.45 -1.27 -3.47
CA MET A 1 26.67 -0.15 -2.89
C MET A 1 26.98 -0.14 -1.40
N THR A 2 27.24 1.03 -0.81
CA THR A 2 27.52 1.18 0.63
C THR A 2 26.21 1.08 1.41
N ASN A 3 26.20 0.33 2.51
CA ASN A 3 25.05 0.29 3.41
C ASN A 3 24.99 1.57 4.24
N ARG A 4 23.82 1.93 4.75
CA ARG A 4 23.55 3.19 5.43
C ARG A 4 22.97 2.94 6.80
N CYS A 5 23.60 3.53 7.82
CA CYS A 5 23.08 3.57 9.17
C CYS A 5 22.72 5.01 9.52
N PHE A 6 21.45 5.25 9.80
CA PHE A 6 20.96 6.58 10.15
C PHE A 6 20.81 6.68 11.65
N VAL A 7 21.42 7.69 12.27
CA VAL A 7 21.31 7.93 13.71
C VAL A 7 20.45 9.16 13.92
N ILE A 8 19.27 8.95 14.53
CA ILE A 8 18.29 10.00 14.82
C ILE A 8 18.28 10.30 16.32
N GLY A 9 17.96 11.54 16.66
CA GLY A 9 17.90 11.99 18.05
C GLY A 9 17.49 13.45 18.17
N PRO A 10 17.37 13.97 19.40
CA PRO A 10 16.95 15.35 19.63
C PRO A 10 17.94 16.36 19.02
N MET A 11 17.44 17.29 18.20
CA MET A 11 18.25 18.29 17.49
C MET A 11 18.39 19.63 18.22
N ASN A 12 18.41 19.62 19.55
CA ASN A 12 18.69 20.84 20.32
C ASN A 12 20.20 20.92 20.63
N GLU A 13 20.72 22.13 20.84
CA GLU A 13 22.17 22.38 21.02
C GLU A 13 22.86 21.46 22.06
N LYS A 14 22.14 21.06 23.12
CA LYS A 14 22.67 20.16 24.15
C LYS A 14 22.81 18.71 23.67
N HIS A 15 21.92 18.26 22.78
CA HIS A 15 21.82 16.88 22.34
C HIS A 15 22.57 16.60 21.03
N ILE A 16 22.92 17.63 20.24
CA ILE A 16 23.70 17.45 18.99
C ILE A 16 25.03 16.75 19.26
N LYS A 17 25.79 17.21 20.26
CA LYS A 17 27.07 16.57 20.64
C LYS A 17 26.90 15.11 21.06
N LEU A 18 25.76 14.81 21.70
CA LEU A 18 25.46 13.47 22.13
C LEU A 18 25.08 12.57 20.95
N LEU A 19 24.35 13.11 20.00
CA LEU A 19 24.02 12.44 18.76
C LEU A 19 25.25 12.16 17.90
N GLU A 20 26.17 13.14 17.79
CA GLU A 20 27.47 12.98 17.13
C GLU A 20 28.31 11.89 17.81
N TRP A 21 28.39 11.91 19.15
CA TRP A 21 29.07 10.87 19.91
C TRP A 21 28.46 9.48 19.65
N LEU A 22 27.14 9.36 19.70
CA LEU A 22 26.45 8.09 19.44
C LEU A 22 26.74 7.59 18.02
N ALA A 23 26.70 8.48 17.02
CA ALA A 23 26.95 8.13 15.64
C ALA A 23 28.41 7.72 15.40
N HIS A 24 29.36 8.59 15.71
CA HIS A 24 30.74 8.47 15.27
C HIS A 24 31.64 7.76 16.28
N ASP A 25 31.44 7.96 17.58
CA ASP A 25 32.30 7.35 18.59
C ASP A 25 31.85 5.94 19.02
N VAL A 26 30.59 5.59 18.76
CA VAL A 26 29.97 4.30 19.15
C VAL A 26 29.54 3.49 17.93
N VAL A 27 28.59 3.99 17.14
CA VAL A 27 27.94 3.21 16.07
C VAL A 27 28.89 2.94 14.90
N GLU A 28 29.68 3.93 14.47
CA GLU A 28 30.70 3.72 13.44
C GLU A 28 31.68 2.61 13.82
N LYS A 29 32.22 2.64 15.04
CA LYS A 29 33.16 1.61 15.53
C LYS A 29 32.55 0.20 15.52
N ILE A 30 31.26 0.07 15.86
CA ILE A 30 30.55 -1.21 15.79
C ILE A 30 30.42 -1.70 14.34
N LEU A 31 30.26 -0.77 13.40
CA LEU A 31 29.96 -1.05 12.00
C LEU A 31 31.17 -1.00 11.05
N GLU A 32 32.38 -0.69 11.54
CA GLU A 32 33.62 -0.56 10.76
C GLU A 32 33.83 -1.72 9.76
N ASN A 33 33.54 -2.96 10.19
CA ASN A 33 33.74 -4.15 9.38
C ASN A 33 32.58 -4.50 8.43
N ASN A 34 31.47 -3.75 8.46
CA ASN A 34 30.23 -4.08 7.76
C ASN A 34 29.93 -3.20 6.51
N ASN A 35 30.89 -2.36 6.09
CA ASN A 35 30.76 -1.44 4.94
C ASN A 35 29.51 -0.53 5.04
N PHE A 36 29.30 0.04 6.23
CA PHE A 36 28.25 1.02 6.49
C PHE A 36 28.79 2.44 6.50
N GLU A 37 28.03 3.34 5.91
CA GLU A 37 28.12 4.79 6.08
C GLU A 37 27.16 5.18 7.20
N VAL A 38 27.69 5.75 8.29
CA VAL A 38 26.89 6.25 9.42
C VAL A 38 26.72 7.76 9.25
N PHE A 39 25.51 8.25 9.47
CA PHE A 39 25.20 9.68 9.33
C PHE A 39 24.06 10.12 10.24
N THR A 40 24.03 11.40 10.53
CA THR A 40 22.98 12.08 11.32
C THR A 40 22.22 13.09 10.44
N PRO A 41 21.06 13.60 10.87
CA PRO A 41 20.32 14.58 10.09
C PRO A 41 20.96 16.00 10.03
N ASP A 42 22.14 16.23 10.62
CA ASP A 42 22.81 17.55 10.71
C ASP A 42 23.45 18.03 9.39
N VAL A 43 22.97 17.53 8.25
CA VAL A 43 23.38 18.00 6.94
C VAL A 43 22.52 19.21 6.58
N PRO A 44 23.09 20.42 6.39
CA PRO A 44 22.34 21.60 5.98
C PRO A 44 21.92 21.46 4.51
N GLU A 45 20.84 20.72 4.26
CA GLU A 45 20.16 20.68 2.97
C GLU A 45 19.06 21.76 2.91
N PHE A 46 19.02 22.55 1.83
CA PHE A 46 17.90 23.44 1.55
C PHE A 46 16.62 22.61 1.33
N GLY A 47 15.61 22.78 2.20
CA GLY A 47 14.31 22.11 2.03
C GLY A 47 13.57 21.85 3.35
N ASN A 48 12.47 21.10 3.27
CA ASN A 48 11.74 20.65 4.45
C ASN A 48 12.54 19.53 5.14
N ILE A 49 13.05 19.79 6.35
CA ILE A 49 13.82 18.86 7.18
C ILE A 49 13.12 17.49 7.31
N MET A 50 11.78 17.48 7.40
CA MET A 50 11.01 16.23 7.46
C MET A 50 11.12 15.38 6.20
N HIS A 51 11.20 15.98 5.01
CA HIS A 51 11.42 15.22 3.77
C HIS A 51 12.79 14.55 3.78
N HIS A 52 13.82 15.23 4.30
CA HIS A 52 15.15 14.65 4.42
C HIS A 52 15.14 13.46 5.37
N ILE A 53 14.55 13.62 6.56
CA ILE A 53 14.47 12.56 7.57
C ILE A 53 13.70 11.35 7.04
N ILE A 54 12.53 11.55 6.44
CA ILE A 54 11.74 10.45 5.84
C ILE A 54 12.54 9.73 4.76
N ARG A 55 13.23 10.48 3.88
CA ARG A 55 14.08 9.93 2.83
C ARG A 55 15.24 9.11 3.41
N SER A 56 15.84 9.58 4.50
CA SER A 56 16.94 8.90 5.17
C SER A 56 16.49 7.63 5.90
N CYS A 57 15.36 7.68 6.62
CA CYS A 57 14.74 6.51 7.23
C CYS A 57 14.36 5.43 6.20
N ASP A 58 13.79 5.82 5.06
CA ASP A 58 13.44 4.86 4.00
C ASP A 58 14.69 4.20 3.38
N ARG A 59 15.78 4.94 3.20
CA ARG A 59 16.99 4.44 2.53
C ARG A 59 17.97 3.73 3.46
N ALA A 60 17.83 3.88 4.78
CA ALA A 60 18.73 3.29 5.75
C ALA A 60 18.50 1.77 5.88
N GLN A 61 19.61 1.02 5.99
CA GLN A 61 19.59 -0.40 6.31
C GLN A 61 19.46 -0.64 7.82
N LEU A 62 19.78 0.35 8.63
CA LEU A 62 19.67 0.33 10.09
C LEU A 62 19.42 1.75 10.59
N VAL A 63 18.52 1.90 11.55
CA VAL A 63 18.33 3.15 12.29
C VAL A 63 18.71 2.94 13.75
N ILE A 64 19.50 3.85 14.30
CA ILE A 64 19.73 3.96 15.75
C ILE A 64 18.98 5.20 16.23
N ALA A 65 18.07 5.05 17.19
CA ALA A 65 17.22 6.14 17.65
C ALA A 65 17.54 6.50 19.09
N ASP A 66 18.09 7.69 19.32
CA ASP A 66 18.24 8.26 20.66
C ASP A 66 16.89 8.76 21.18
N VAL A 67 16.27 7.96 22.06
CA VAL A 67 14.97 8.25 22.67
C VAL A 67 15.09 9.01 24.00
N THR A 68 16.28 9.52 24.33
CA THR A 68 16.53 10.25 25.58
C THR A 68 15.61 11.48 25.69
N GLY A 69 15.00 11.64 26.87
CA GLY A 69 14.09 12.77 27.14
C GLY A 69 12.74 12.71 26.42
N ASN A 70 12.39 11.58 25.79
CA ASN A 70 11.11 11.36 25.09
C ASN A 70 10.77 12.45 24.06
N ASN A 71 11.73 12.84 23.23
CA ASN A 71 11.53 13.90 22.24
C ASN A 71 10.41 13.53 21.23
N PRO A 72 9.34 14.34 21.09
CA PRO A 72 8.22 14.03 20.20
C PRO A 72 8.61 13.85 18.73
N ASN A 73 9.64 14.54 18.24
CA ASN A 73 10.09 14.39 16.86
C ASN A 73 10.71 13.00 16.63
N VAL A 74 11.57 12.55 17.55
CA VAL A 74 12.17 11.20 17.46
C VAL A 74 11.08 10.13 17.54
N LEU A 75 10.08 10.31 18.41
CA LEU A 75 8.95 9.38 18.51
C LEU A 75 8.13 9.32 17.21
N TYR A 76 7.92 10.46 16.56
CA TYR A 76 7.26 10.53 15.26
C TYR A 76 8.07 9.84 14.15
N GLU A 77 9.39 10.05 14.12
CA GLU A 77 10.30 9.41 13.17
C GLU A 77 10.34 7.89 13.34
N MET A 78 10.38 7.42 14.59
CA MET A 78 10.28 6.00 14.91
C MET A 78 8.96 5.38 14.45
N ALA A 79 7.82 6.08 14.60
CA ALA A 79 6.54 5.57 14.11
C ALA A 79 6.54 5.39 12.58
N ILE A 80 7.22 6.27 11.84
CA ILE A 80 7.39 6.12 10.38
C ILE A 80 8.27 4.90 10.06
N ILE A 81 9.37 4.72 10.79
CA ILE A 81 10.27 3.59 10.65
C ILE A 81 9.54 2.26 10.91
N ASP A 82 8.75 2.19 11.99
CA ASP A 82 7.91 1.04 12.33
C ASP A 82 6.92 0.73 11.19
N ALA A 83 6.25 1.76 10.67
CA ALA A 83 5.30 1.61 9.55
C ALA A 83 5.98 1.08 8.27
N MET A 84 7.24 1.46 8.03
CA MET A 84 8.05 0.94 6.92
C MET A 84 8.69 -0.41 7.21
N GLY A 85 8.59 -0.92 8.44
CA GLY A 85 9.25 -2.15 8.89
C GLY A 85 10.77 -2.06 8.83
N ARG A 86 11.34 -0.85 8.99
CA ARG A 86 12.80 -0.66 8.96
C ARG A 86 13.41 -1.05 10.31
N PRO A 87 14.60 -1.67 10.31
CA PRO A 87 15.33 -1.95 11.54
C PRO A 87 15.60 -0.68 12.35
N CYS A 88 15.13 -0.66 13.59
CA CYS A 88 15.38 0.43 14.54
C CYS A 88 15.88 -0.14 15.86
N VAL A 89 17.00 0.39 16.36
CA VAL A 89 17.51 0.11 17.71
C VAL A 89 17.29 1.36 18.57
N PRO A 90 16.28 1.36 19.47
CA PRO A 90 16.06 2.47 20.38
C PRO A 90 17.11 2.46 21.49
N VAL A 91 17.76 3.59 21.71
CA VAL A 91 18.83 3.79 22.69
C VAL A 91 18.42 4.91 23.63
N LYS A 92 18.56 4.68 24.94
CA LYS A 92 18.35 5.70 25.96
C LYS A 92 19.67 5.97 26.66
N ILE A 93 20.07 7.23 26.68
CA ILE A 93 21.35 7.66 27.21
C ILE A 93 21.12 8.20 28.63
N ARG A 94 21.73 7.52 29.61
CA ARG A 94 21.59 7.86 31.03
C ARG A 94 22.35 9.15 31.36
N ASP A 95 21.91 9.81 32.44
CA ASP A 95 22.54 11.00 33.03
C ASP A 95 22.54 12.28 32.16
N VAL A 96 21.69 12.33 31.12
CA VAL A 96 21.49 13.53 30.27
C VAL A 96 20.12 14.19 30.49
N ALA A 97 19.13 13.45 30.99
CA ALA A 97 17.78 13.96 31.19
C ALA A 97 17.62 14.63 32.58
N ASP A 98 17.32 15.93 32.59
CA ASP A 98 16.84 16.64 33.77
C ASP A 98 15.37 16.25 34.07
N ASN A 99 15.14 15.64 35.24
CA ASN A 99 13.88 15.53 35.99
C ASN A 99 12.88 14.39 35.68
N GLU A 100 12.07 14.12 36.71
CA GLU A 100 11.01 13.13 37.00
C GLU A 100 9.96 12.82 35.88
N LYS A 101 10.10 13.35 34.67
CA LYS A 101 9.23 13.11 33.49
C LYS A 101 9.76 12.06 32.52
N ASP A 102 10.83 11.35 32.89
CA ASP A 102 11.46 10.32 32.07
C ASP A 102 10.77 8.93 32.19
N LEU A 103 9.53 8.92 32.68
CA LEU A 103 8.59 7.83 32.50
C LEU A 103 8.33 7.70 30.99
N GLN A 104 8.51 6.49 30.45
CA GLN A 104 8.32 6.21 29.04
C GLN A 104 6.94 6.71 28.59
N LEU A 105 6.93 7.66 27.67
CA LEU A 105 5.71 8.13 27.03
C LEU A 105 5.32 7.11 25.95
N PHE A 106 4.02 6.79 25.87
CA PHE A 106 3.41 5.72 25.04
C PHE A 106 3.67 4.30 25.57
N ASP A 107 2.76 3.35 25.26
CA ASP A 107 2.83 1.92 25.64
C ASP A 107 4.01 1.15 24.98
N ARG A 108 5.07 1.87 24.54
CA ARG A 108 6.33 1.30 24.04
C ARG A 108 7.19 0.70 25.14
N ALA A 109 6.79 0.79 26.41
CA ALA A 109 7.45 0.11 27.53
C ALA A 109 7.59 -1.40 27.33
N GLN A 110 6.71 -1.99 26.52
CA GLN A 110 6.77 -3.40 26.15
C GLN A 110 7.87 -3.72 25.13
N TYR A 111 8.35 -2.72 24.39
CA TYR A 111 9.42 -2.85 23.40
C TYR A 111 10.76 -2.43 24.03
N ARG A 112 11.80 -3.25 23.82
CA ARG A 112 13.10 -3.05 24.48
C ARG A 112 13.82 -1.80 23.94
N HIS A 113 14.18 -0.87 24.83
CA HIS A 113 15.26 0.09 24.59
C HIS A 113 16.56 -0.39 25.25
N PHE A 114 17.69 0.14 24.77
CA PHE A 114 19.01 -0.18 25.31
C PHE A 114 19.58 1.03 26.06
N GLU A 115 19.92 0.83 27.33
CA GLU A 115 20.46 1.89 28.17
C GLU A 115 21.99 1.91 28.16
N ILE A 116 22.55 3.05 27.77
CA ILE A 116 23.99 3.30 27.68
C ILE A 116 24.38 4.56 28.46
N ASN A 117 25.67 4.73 28.74
CA ASN A 117 26.22 5.91 29.41
C ASN A 117 27.15 6.66 28.45
N ALA A 118 26.89 7.96 28.23
CA ALA A 118 27.73 8.81 27.39
C ALA A 118 29.18 8.93 27.88
N ARG A 119 29.42 8.71 29.18
CA ARG A 119 30.75 8.76 29.80
C ARG A 119 31.56 7.48 29.60
N GLU A 120 30.93 6.38 29.16
CA GLU A 120 31.54 5.06 29.05
C GLU A 120 31.37 4.50 27.63
N THR A 121 32.17 5.02 26.68
CA THR A 121 32.07 4.64 25.25
C THR A 121 32.27 3.14 25.02
N GLU A 122 33.25 2.52 25.69
CA GLU A 122 33.48 1.07 25.61
C GLU A 122 32.28 0.25 26.14
N GLU A 123 31.62 0.73 27.21
CA GLU A 123 30.40 0.09 27.72
C GLU A 123 29.29 0.15 26.65
N ALA A 124 29.10 1.32 26.03
CA ALA A 124 28.11 1.52 24.97
C ALA A 124 28.37 0.61 23.75
N ILE A 125 29.63 0.50 23.31
CA ILE A 125 30.04 -0.38 22.20
C ILE A 125 29.74 -1.85 22.53
N ASN A 126 30.16 -2.31 23.71
CA ASN A 126 29.95 -3.70 24.13
C ASN A 126 28.47 -4.06 24.30
N LYS A 127 27.62 -3.09 24.69
CA LYS A 127 26.17 -3.29 24.81
C LYS A 127 25.45 -3.28 23.47
N LEU A 128 25.73 -2.29 22.61
CA LEU A 128 25.01 -2.12 21.34
C LEU A 128 25.53 -3.07 20.25
N GLY A 129 26.80 -3.46 20.30
CA GLY A 129 27.43 -4.33 19.32
C GLY A 129 26.63 -5.60 19.04
N PRO A 130 26.39 -6.47 20.04
CA PRO A 130 25.63 -7.71 19.84
C PRO A 130 24.21 -7.49 19.32
N VAL A 131 23.55 -6.40 19.74
CA VAL A 131 22.18 -6.04 19.33
C VAL A 131 22.16 -5.66 17.87
N ILE A 132 23.04 -4.76 17.45
CA ILE A 132 23.16 -4.29 16.08
C ILE A 132 23.48 -5.47 15.15
N HIS A 133 24.43 -6.33 15.51
CA HIS A 133 24.75 -7.51 14.71
C HIS A 133 23.57 -8.47 14.58
N LYS A 134 22.83 -8.73 15.67
CA LYS A 134 21.62 -9.56 15.63
C LYS A 134 20.54 -8.97 14.71
N VAL A 135 20.31 -7.66 14.78
CA VAL A 135 19.33 -6.97 13.94
C VAL A 135 19.72 -7.02 12.46
N LEU A 136 21.01 -6.84 12.16
CA LEU A 136 21.53 -6.95 10.79
C LEU A 136 21.42 -8.38 10.26
N GLN A 137 21.70 -9.39 11.09
CA GLN A 137 21.55 -10.79 10.72
C GLN A 137 20.09 -11.15 10.43
N ALA A 138 19.16 -10.79 11.34
CA ALA A 138 17.72 -11.01 11.15
C ALA A 138 17.25 -10.42 9.81
N ARG A 139 17.70 -9.19 9.48
CA ARG A 139 17.40 -8.58 8.19
C ARG A 139 17.96 -9.37 7.00
N GLN A 140 19.20 -9.90 7.10
CA GLN A 140 19.81 -10.71 6.03
C GLN A 140 19.06 -12.01 5.81
N ASP A 141 18.58 -12.62 6.89
CA ASP A 141 17.79 -13.85 6.87
C ASP A 141 16.35 -13.62 6.35
N GLY A 142 15.95 -12.35 6.22
CA GLY A 142 14.62 -11.94 5.74
C GLY A 142 13.57 -11.88 6.84
N ASP A 143 13.99 -11.95 8.11
CA ASP A 143 13.10 -11.84 9.26
C ASP A 143 12.52 -10.43 9.37
N LEU A 144 11.26 -10.36 9.79
CA LEU A 144 10.62 -9.10 10.15
C LEU A 144 11.06 -8.69 11.55
N ILE A 145 11.44 -7.43 11.68
CA ILE A 145 11.77 -6.85 12.99
C ILE A 145 10.49 -6.47 13.69
N GLU A 146 10.27 -7.11 14.84
CA GLU A 146 9.12 -6.90 15.71
C GLU A 146 9.07 -5.44 16.18
N ASN A 147 7.90 -4.85 16.00
CA ASN A 147 7.52 -3.51 16.42
C ASN A 147 5.97 -3.47 16.48
N PRO A 148 5.37 -2.46 17.13
CA PRO A 148 3.91 -2.40 17.30
C PRO A 148 3.10 -2.63 16.02
N MET A 149 3.59 -2.11 14.89
CA MET A 149 2.89 -2.18 13.61
C MET A 149 3.05 -3.56 12.98
N THR A 150 4.28 -4.07 12.85
CA THR A 150 4.50 -5.39 12.23
C THR A 150 3.97 -6.53 13.09
N ASP A 151 3.93 -6.36 14.42
CA ASP A 151 3.38 -7.37 15.33
C ASP A 151 1.86 -7.48 15.17
N TYR A 152 1.18 -6.34 14.98
CA TYR A 152 -0.23 -6.31 14.70
C TYR A 152 -0.53 -6.81 13.27
N PHE A 153 0.00 -6.14 12.25
CA PHE A 153 -0.34 -6.42 10.84
C PHE A 153 0.31 -7.68 10.27
N GLY A 154 1.36 -8.21 10.91
CA GLY A 154 2.15 -9.34 10.41
C GLY A 154 3.10 -9.00 9.26
N ILE A 155 3.00 -7.78 8.71
CA ILE A 155 3.85 -7.23 7.64
C ILE A 155 4.01 -5.71 7.83
N PRO A 156 5.03 -5.08 7.22
CA PRO A 156 5.14 -3.63 7.17
C PRO A 156 3.94 -2.98 6.45
N LEU A 157 3.52 -1.80 6.90
CA LEU A 157 2.34 -1.11 6.37
C LEU A 157 2.49 -0.75 4.88
N ASN A 158 3.70 -0.38 4.45
CA ASN A 158 4.02 -0.09 3.05
C ASN A 158 4.08 -1.33 2.15
N SER A 159 4.12 -2.54 2.72
CA SER A 159 4.10 -3.81 1.99
C SER A 159 2.68 -4.36 1.81
N MET A 160 1.68 -3.76 2.45
CA MET A 160 0.28 -4.17 2.31
C MET A 160 -0.23 -3.90 0.90
N SER A 161 -1.02 -4.84 0.38
CA SER A 161 -1.73 -4.66 -0.88
C SER A 161 -2.70 -3.49 -0.75
N SER A 162 -2.51 -2.43 -1.55
CA SER A 162 -3.34 -1.23 -1.44
C SER A 162 -4.45 -1.22 -2.49
N ALA A 163 -5.66 -0.87 -2.04
CA ALA A 163 -6.79 -0.56 -2.93
C ALA A 163 -6.43 0.47 -4.00
N TYR A 164 -5.57 1.44 -3.66
CA TYR A 164 -5.05 2.43 -4.61
C TYR A 164 -4.26 1.80 -5.75
N GLY A 165 -3.27 0.95 -5.43
CA GLY A 165 -2.41 0.30 -6.43
C GLY A 165 -3.20 -0.61 -7.35
N ILE A 166 -4.14 -1.38 -6.79
CA ILE A 166 -5.01 -2.28 -7.56
C ILE A 166 -5.96 -1.49 -8.47
N ALA A 167 -6.63 -0.45 -7.94
CA ALA A 167 -7.49 0.41 -8.75
C ALA A 167 -6.72 1.09 -9.88
N ARG A 168 -5.50 1.58 -9.61
CA ARG A 168 -4.67 2.23 -10.63
C ARG A 168 -4.24 1.27 -11.72
N SER A 169 -3.81 0.07 -11.33
CA SER A 169 -3.42 -0.99 -12.27
C SER A 169 -4.60 -1.42 -13.13
N TYR A 170 -5.76 -1.67 -12.52
CA TYR A 170 -6.99 -2.03 -13.23
C TYR A 170 -7.43 -0.94 -14.21
N TYR A 171 -7.43 0.33 -13.77
CA TYR A 171 -7.78 1.46 -14.60
C TYR A 171 -6.88 1.56 -15.85
N ARG A 172 -5.56 1.51 -15.66
CA ARG A 172 -4.59 1.64 -16.76
C ARG A 172 -4.56 0.41 -17.67
N ASN A 173 -4.76 -0.78 -17.13
CA ASN A 173 -4.60 -2.02 -17.87
C ASN A 173 -5.88 -2.59 -18.46
N LEU A 174 -7.06 -2.13 -18.05
CA LEU A 174 -8.32 -2.59 -18.62
C LEU A 174 -9.24 -1.43 -19.00
N VAL A 175 -9.55 -0.52 -18.07
CA VAL A 175 -10.51 0.56 -18.33
C VAL A 175 -10.07 1.42 -19.49
N VAL A 176 -8.88 2.01 -19.46
CA VAL A 176 -8.38 2.86 -20.56
C VAL A 176 -8.34 2.10 -21.90
N PRO A 177 -7.75 0.88 -21.99
CA PRO A 177 -7.84 0.06 -23.19
C PRO A 177 -9.26 -0.15 -23.72
N CYS A 178 -10.26 -0.37 -22.87
CA CYS A 178 -11.65 -0.55 -23.29
C CYS A 178 -12.23 0.66 -24.03
N PHE A 179 -11.68 1.87 -23.86
CA PHE A 179 -12.12 3.06 -24.59
C PHE A 179 -11.21 3.40 -25.78
N GLU A 180 -9.95 2.95 -25.78
CA GLU A 180 -8.98 3.31 -26.84
C GLU A 180 -8.67 2.17 -27.83
N GLY A 181 -8.95 0.92 -27.46
CA GLY A 181 -8.74 -0.24 -28.31
C GLY A 181 -9.81 -0.39 -29.38
N LYS A 182 -9.68 -1.41 -30.24
CA LYS A 182 -10.67 -1.82 -31.25
C LYS A 182 -11.15 -3.24 -30.96
N ILE A 183 -12.46 -3.49 -31.01
CA ILE A 183 -12.98 -4.86 -30.94
C ILE A 183 -12.71 -5.54 -32.29
N ILE A 184 -11.97 -6.64 -32.27
CA ILE A 184 -11.48 -7.33 -33.47
C ILE A 184 -12.13 -8.71 -33.69
N ASP A 185 -12.75 -9.29 -32.66
CA ASP A 185 -13.41 -10.58 -32.72
C ASP A 185 -14.56 -10.64 -31.69
N GLY A 186 -15.69 -11.23 -32.07
CA GLY A 186 -16.93 -11.18 -31.31
C GLY A 186 -18.17 -11.36 -32.21
N PRO A 187 -19.38 -11.25 -31.63
CA PRO A 187 -20.62 -11.26 -32.41
C PRO A 187 -20.74 -10.02 -33.30
N ASP A 188 -21.51 -10.11 -34.38
CA ASP A 188 -21.62 -9.03 -35.39
C ASP A 188 -21.98 -7.67 -34.79
N PHE A 189 -22.85 -7.62 -33.77
CA PHE A 189 -23.24 -6.37 -33.10
C PHE A 189 -22.10 -5.68 -32.34
N ALA A 190 -21.01 -6.40 -32.09
CA ALA A 190 -19.84 -5.91 -31.36
C ALA A 190 -18.68 -5.49 -32.28
N LEU A 191 -18.71 -5.89 -33.56
CA LEU A 191 -17.63 -5.62 -34.49
C LEU A 191 -17.68 -4.18 -34.98
N GLU A 192 -16.53 -3.53 -35.01
CA GLU A 192 -16.42 -2.10 -35.26
C GLU A 192 -15.92 -1.81 -36.67
N GLU A 193 -16.72 -1.10 -37.44
CA GLU A 193 -16.31 -0.58 -38.75
C GLU A 193 -15.31 0.58 -38.60
N GLU A 194 -14.37 0.70 -39.54
CA GLU A 194 -13.30 1.73 -39.48
C GLU A 194 -13.80 3.18 -39.45
N SER A 195 -15.04 3.43 -39.88
CA SER A 195 -15.65 4.76 -39.95
C SER A 195 -16.54 5.13 -38.76
N GLN A 196 -16.78 4.22 -37.81
CA GLN A 196 -17.66 4.51 -36.67
C GLN A 196 -16.90 5.17 -35.51
N ILE A 197 -17.38 6.34 -35.07
CA ILE A 197 -17.04 6.89 -33.76
C ILE A 197 -17.93 6.16 -32.75
N ILE A 198 -17.34 5.29 -31.93
CA ILE A 198 -18.11 4.46 -31.01
C ILE A 198 -18.05 5.06 -29.61
N ASP A 199 -19.21 5.53 -29.15
CA ASP A 199 -19.39 6.00 -27.78
C ASP A 199 -19.57 4.80 -26.84
N ARG A 200 -18.46 4.13 -26.51
CA ARG A 200 -18.49 2.90 -25.71
C ARG A 200 -18.91 3.19 -24.28
N LYS A 201 -19.77 2.34 -23.74
CA LYS A 201 -20.16 2.32 -22.32
C LYS A 201 -19.46 1.17 -21.61
N MET A 202 -18.97 1.40 -20.40
CA MET A 202 -18.33 0.37 -19.57
C MET A 202 -18.86 0.39 -18.14
N VAL A 203 -19.19 -0.79 -17.61
CA VAL A 203 -19.58 -0.99 -16.21
C VAL A 203 -18.60 -1.91 -15.52
N CYS A 204 -17.96 -1.39 -14.47
CA CYS A 204 -17.18 -2.17 -13.51
C CYS A 204 -18.10 -2.66 -12.39
N ILE A 205 -18.36 -3.97 -12.34
CA ILE A 205 -19.19 -4.61 -11.32
C ILE A 205 -18.32 -4.96 -10.12
N ILE A 206 -18.61 -4.35 -8.99
CA ILE A 206 -17.87 -4.49 -7.75
C ILE A 206 -18.68 -5.39 -6.79
N PRO A 207 -18.23 -6.63 -6.55
CA PRO A 207 -18.91 -7.51 -5.60
C PRO A 207 -18.72 -7.03 -4.16
N GLY A 208 -19.73 -7.25 -3.32
CA GLY A 208 -19.67 -7.00 -1.89
C GLY A 208 -18.84 -8.03 -1.13
N ASN A 209 -18.46 -9.13 -1.80
CA ASN A 209 -17.56 -10.15 -1.29
C ASN A 209 -16.38 -10.37 -2.24
N LEU A 210 -15.15 -10.22 -1.71
CA LEU A 210 -13.91 -10.37 -2.48
C LEU A 210 -13.75 -11.79 -3.05
N GLU A 211 -14.32 -12.82 -2.41
CA GLU A 211 -14.29 -14.20 -2.91
C GLU A 211 -15.08 -14.40 -4.21
N GLN A 212 -15.95 -13.44 -4.56
CA GLN A 212 -16.71 -13.48 -5.80
C GLN A 212 -15.99 -12.79 -6.96
N ALA A 213 -14.88 -12.09 -6.71
CA ALA A 213 -14.05 -11.48 -7.74
C ALA A 213 -13.15 -12.53 -8.43
N THR A 214 -13.77 -13.55 -9.03
CA THR A 214 -13.05 -14.69 -9.62
C THR A 214 -13.51 -14.98 -11.05
N ARG A 215 -12.64 -15.62 -11.83
CA ARG A 215 -12.99 -16.10 -13.18
C ARG A 215 -14.16 -17.06 -13.18
N ARG A 216 -14.32 -17.85 -12.11
CA ARG A 216 -15.44 -18.80 -11.97
C ARG A 216 -16.80 -18.10 -11.99
N GLU A 217 -16.92 -16.96 -11.30
CA GLU A 217 -18.17 -16.19 -11.29
C GLU A 217 -18.41 -15.52 -12.65
N ILE A 218 -17.37 -15.06 -13.33
CA ILE A 218 -17.47 -14.55 -14.71
C ILE A 218 -17.95 -15.67 -15.67
N ASP A 219 -17.34 -16.86 -15.60
CA ASP A 219 -17.73 -18.01 -16.42
C ASP A 219 -19.18 -18.44 -16.16
N PHE A 220 -19.66 -18.29 -14.93
CA PHE A 220 -21.06 -18.52 -14.59
C PHE A 220 -21.99 -17.53 -15.31
N LEU A 221 -21.63 -16.24 -15.35
CA LEU A 221 -22.38 -15.20 -16.08
C LEU A 221 -22.37 -15.42 -17.59
N VAL A 222 -21.26 -15.92 -18.15
CA VAL A 222 -21.14 -16.30 -19.56
C VAL A 222 -22.03 -17.50 -19.87
N LYS A 223 -22.01 -18.55 -19.03
CA LYS A 223 -22.85 -19.76 -19.23
C LYS A 223 -24.34 -19.47 -19.21
N ARG A 224 -24.80 -18.52 -18.39
CA ARG A 224 -26.20 -18.07 -18.36
C ARG A 224 -26.53 -17.02 -19.43
N ARG A 225 -25.61 -16.78 -20.39
CA ARG A 225 -25.75 -15.81 -21.50
C ARG A 225 -25.99 -14.37 -21.06
N SER A 226 -25.57 -13.99 -19.85
CA SER A 226 -25.58 -12.57 -19.47
C SER A 226 -24.42 -11.81 -20.12
N PHE A 227 -23.25 -12.46 -20.19
CA PHE A 227 -22.02 -11.89 -20.74
C PHE A 227 -21.60 -12.62 -22.01
N VAL A 228 -21.11 -11.86 -22.98
CA VAL A 228 -20.58 -12.36 -24.25
C VAL A 228 -19.10 -11.98 -24.34
N PRO A 229 -18.17 -12.95 -24.41
CA PRO A 229 -16.75 -12.65 -24.54
C PRO A 229 -16.43 -12.10 -25.93
N VAL A 230 -15.58 -11.08 -25.99
CA VAL A 230 -15.05 -10.50 -27.23
C VAL A 230 -13.55 -10.21 -27.10
N LYS A 231 -12.86 -10.03 -28.22
CA LYS A 231 -11.44 -9.66 -28.25
C LYS A 231 -11.29 -8.20 -28.61
N LEU A 232 -10.56 -7.50 -27.77
CA LEU A 232 -10.16 -6.11 -27.93
C LEU A 232 -8.66 -6.06 -28.23
N ASN A 233 -8.27 -5.40 -29.31
CA ASN A 233 -6.87 -5.05 -29.55
C ASN A 233 -6.62 -3.62 -29.05
N ALA A 234 -5.69 -3.47 -28.11
CA ALA A 234 -5.28 -2.16 -27.61
C ALA A 234 -3.78 -2.15 -27.35
N TYR A 235 -3.08 -1.12 -27.84
CA TYR A 235 -1.62 -0.95 -27.67
C TYR A 235 -0.79 -2.20 -28.07
N GLY A 236 -1.20 -2.90 -29.13
CA GLY A 236 -0.47 -4.06 -29.65
C GLY A 236 -0.64 -5.36 -28.85
N ARG A 237 -1.63 -5.41 -27.94
CA ARG A 237 -2.02 -6.66 -27.25
C ARG A 237 -3.51 -6.95 -27.42
N GLU A 238 -3.84 -8.24 -27.42
CA GLU A 238 -5.21 -8.73 -27.39
C GLU A 238 -5.69 -8.95 -25.96
N ILE A 239 -6.87 -8.42 -25.64
CA ILE A 239 -7.50 -8.48 -24.32
C ILE A 239 -8.87 -9.13 -24.51
N THR A 240 -9.17 -10.18 -23.75
CA THR A 240 -10.55 -10.68 -23.67
C THR A 240 -11.34 -9.77 -22.75
N ILE A 241 -12.41 -9.16 -23.25
CA ILE A 241 -13.37 -8.39 -22.47
C ILE A 241 -14.75 -9.02 -22.63
N TYR A 242 -15.74 -8.53 -21.86
CA TYR A 242 -17.10 -9.04 -21.91
C TYR A 242 -18.07 -7.93 -22.25
N LEU A 243 -19.07 -8.24 -23.06
CA LEU A 243 -20.20 -7.38 -23.37
C LEU A 243 -21.45 -7.91 -22.69
N LEU A 244 -22.39 -7.02 -22.36
CA LEU A 244 -23.75 -7.43 -22.01
C LEU A 244 -24.42 -8.06 -23.25
N SER A 245 -25.12 -9.18 -23.06
CA SER A 245 -25.77 -9.89 -24.16
C SER A 245 -26.83 -9.03 -24.88
N ASP A 246 -26.89 -9.16 -26.20
CA ASP A 246 -27.85 -8.45 -27.05
C ASP A 246 -29.31 -8.85 -26.78
N GLU A 247 -29.55 -10.10 -26.33
CA GLU A 247 -30.87 -10.54 -25.83
C GLU A 247 -31.42 -9.61 -24.72
N ILE A 248 -30.52 -8.93 -24.01
CA ILE A 248 -30.85 -8.02 -22.92
C ILE A 248 -30.82 -6.55 -23.37
N LEU A 249 -29.92 -6.20 -24.29
CA LEU A 249 -29.79 -4.83 -24.80
C LEU A 249 -30.94 -4.46 -25.74
N GLN A 250 -31.52 -5.43 -26.48
CA GLN A 250 -32.61 -5.22 -27.45
C GLN A 250 -32.23 -4.21 -28.55
N ASN A 251 -31.09 -4.43 -29.23
CA ASN A 251 -30.51 -3.51 -30.23
C ASN A 251 -30.05 -2.15 -29.67
N ALA A 252 -29.67 -2.08 -28.39
CA ALA A 252 -29.01 -0.91 -27.82
C ALA A 252 -27.48 -0.99 -27.99
N ASP A 253 -26.78 0.13 -27.78
CA ASP A 253 -25.31 0.19 -27.86
C ASP A 253 -24.65 -0.88 -27.00
N PRO A 254 -23.57 -1.54 -27.48
CA PRO A 254 -22.85 -2.53 -26.70
C PRO A 254 -22.28 -1.91 -25.42
N VAL A 255 -22.58 -2.57 -24.28
CA VAL A 255 -22.06 -2.17 -22.97
C VAL A 255 -20.99 -3.17 -22.54
N ILE A 256 -19.76 -2.69 -22.39
CA ILE A 256 -18.66 -3.47 -21.81
C ILE A 256 -18.94 -3.67 -20.32
N VAL A 257 -18.76 -4.88 -19.84
CA VAL A 257 -18.94 -5.27 -18.46
C VAL A 257 -17.72 -6.02 -17.97
N ASP A 258 -17.30 -5.75 -16.74
CA ASP A 258 -16.19 -6.46 -16.13
C ASP A 258 -16.37 -6.61 -14.62
N ILE A 259 -15.84 -7.70 -14.08
CA ILE A 259 -15.71 -7.94 -12.63
C ILE A 259 -14.20 -7.95 -12.33
N PRO A 260 -13.66 -6.94 -11.61
CA PRO A 260 -12.22 -6.83 -11.41
C PRO A 260 -11.68 -7.99 -10.55
N THR A 261 -11.16 -9.05 -11.19
CA THR A 261 -10.61 -10.19 -10.44
C THR A 261 -9.39 -9.82 -9.60
N THR A 262 -8.77 -8.68 -9.89
CA THR A 262 -7.69 -8.11 -9.08
C THR A 262 -8.15 -7.76 -7.65
N LEU A 263 -9.44 -7.54 -7.41
CA LEU A 263 -10.00 -7.33 -6.06
C LEU A 263 -9.71 -8.50 -5.12
N ALA A 264 -9.58 -9.73 -5.64
CA ALA A 264 -9.26 -10.89 -4.80
C ALA A 264 -7.94 -10.71 -4.03
N SER A 265 -7.00 -9.91 -4.55
CA SER A 265 -5.73 -9.60 -3.87
C SER A 265 -5.86 -8.66 -2.66
N LEU A 266 -7.00 -7.98 -2.49
CA LEU A 266 -7.29 -7.21 -1.27
C LEU A 266 -7.56 -8.09 -0.05
N ARG A 267 -7.85 -9.37 -0.25
CA ARG A 267 -8.04 -10.32 0.84
C ARG A 267 -6.83 -10.35 1.79
N GLU A 268 -5.62 -10.26 1.26
CA GLU A 268 -4.40 -10.20 2.08
C GLU A 268 -4.35 -8.94 2.95
N SER A 269 -4.85 -7.79 2.44
CA SER A 269 -5.00 -6.57 3.24
C SER A 269 -6.01 -6.77 4.37
N VAL A 270 -7.17 -7.37 4.06
CA VAL A 270 -8.21 -7.66 5.07
C VAL A 270 -7.66 -8.55 6.18
N LEU A 271 -6.98 -9.65 5.81
CA LEU A 271 -6.40 -10.58 6.78
C LEU A 271 -5.32 -9.91 7.65
N SER A 272 -4.44 -9.12 7.04
CA SER A 272 -3.40 -8.39 7.77
C SER A 272 -4.00 -7.35 8.73
N ARG A 273 -5.06 -6.64 8.32
CA ARG A 273 -5.74 -5.62 9.15
C ARG A 273 -6.58 -6.20 10.28
N LEU A 274 -7.00 -7.47 10.21
CA LEU A 274 -7.62 -8.16 11.36
C LEU A 274 -6.60 -8.35 12.49
N GLY A 275 -5.32 -8.43 12.13
CA GLY A 275 -4.22 -8.63 13.04
C GLY A 275 -3.84 -10.10 13.19
N ARG A 276 -2.57 -10.34 13.53
CA ARG A 276 -1.94 -11.67 13.54
C ARG A 276 -2.68 -12.74 14.36
N ASN A 277 -3.38 -12.34 15.42
CA ASN A 277 -4.07 -13.24 16.34
C ASN A 277 -5.60 -13.30 16.15
N ALA A 278 -6.14 -12.59 15.16
CA ALA A 278 -7.57 -12.51 14.95
C ALA A 278 -8.11 -13.75 14.23
N ASN A 279 -9.42 -14.00 14.43
CA ASN A 279 -10.12 -15.11 13.83
C ASN A 279 -10.51 -14.77 12.37
N PRO A 280 -9.92 -15.41 11.34
CA PRO A 280 -10.05 -15.00 9.95
C PRO A 280 -11.33 -15.56 9.30
N LYS A 281 -12.44 -15.60 10.03
CA LYS A 281 -13.71 -16.11 9.51
C LYS A 281 -14.38 -15.04 8.65
N PRO A 282 -14.70 -15.30 7.36
CA PRO A 282 -15.36 -14.31 6.49
C PRO A 282 -16.72 -13.81 6.99
N ASN A 283 -17.35 -14.55 7.90
CA ASN A 283 -18.65 -14.21 8.49
C ASN A 283 -18.54 -13.41 9.80
N SER A 284 -17.32 -13.11 10.29
CA SER A 284 -17.18 -12.26 11.47
C SER A 284 -17.51 -10.79 11.13
N PRO A 285 -18.11 -10.04 12.06
CA PRO A 285 -18.39 -8.61 11.85
C PRO A 285 -17.13 -7.83 11.45
N ASP A 286 -16.02 -8.03 12.14
CA ASP A 286 -14.75 -7.34 11.88
C ASP A 286 -14.21 -7.63 10.47
N TYR A 287 -14.27 -8.89 10.01
CA TYR A 287 -13.84 -9.24 8.65
C TYR A 287 -14.71 -8.52 7.62
N GLN A 288 -16.03 -8.52 7.82
CA GLN A 288 -16.97 -7.89 6.90
C GLN A 288 -16.83 -6.37 6.85
N GLU A 289 -16.54 -5.74 7.99
CA GLU A 289 -16.28 -4.30 8.08
C GLU A 289 -15.03 -3.92 7.29
N ILE A 290 -13.89 -4.58 7.56
CA ILE A 290 -12.62 -4.32 6.89
C ILE A 290 -12.72 -4.63 5.39
N GLN A 291 -13.36 -5.73 5.01
CA GLN A 291 -13.60 -6.06 3.61
C GLN A 291 -14.42 -4.98 2.90
N SER A 292 -15.49 -4.50 3.54
CA SER A 292 -16.34 -3.46 2.97
C SER A 292 -15.57 -2.14 2.80
N ASP A 293 -14.70 -1.80 3.75
CA ASP A 293 -13.81 -0.64 3.66
C ASP A 293 -12.82 -0.77 2.49
N GLU A 294 -12.13 -1.90 2.32
CA GLU A 294 -11.21 -2.13 1.20
C GLU A 294 -11.89 -2.03 -0.17
N ILE A 295 -13.09 -2.63 -0.30
CA ILE A 295 -13.91 -2.54 -1.52
C ILE A 295 -14.31 -1.09 -1.79
N LEU A 296 -14.74 -0.36 -0.75
CA LEU A 296 -15.14 1.04 -0.87
C LEU A 296 -13.96 1.93 -1.29
N GLN A 297 -12.78 1.70 -0.74
CA GLN A 297 -11.58 2.45 -1.10
C GLN A 297 -11.16 2.16 -2.55
N PHE A 298 -11.22 0.91 -2.99
CA PHE A 298 -10.94 0.56 -4.39
C PHE A 298 -11.87 1.32 -5.33
N LYS A 299 -13.18 1.29 -5.04
CA LYS A 299 -14.19 2.02 -5.82
C LYS A 299 -13.88 3.51 -5.89
N ARG A 300 -13.63 4.15 -4.74
CA ARG A 300 -13.32 5.59 -4.66
C ARG A 300 -12.09 5.96 -5.47
N TYR A 301 -11.02 5.17 -5.40
CA TYR A 301 -9.82 5.44 -6.19
C TYR A 301 -10.07 5.24 -7.68
N LEU A 302 -10.80 4.19 -8.07
CA LEU A 302 -11.12 3.92 -9.46
C LEU A 302 -11.94 5.06 -10.10
N GLU A 303 -12.98 5.52 -9.39
CA GLU A 303 -13.80 6.67 -9.81
C GLU A 303 -12.97 7.96 -9.86
N ARG A 304 -12.08 8.16 -8.89
CA ARG A 304 -11.16 9.30 -8.90
C ARG A 304 -10.21 9.28 -10.09
N PHE A 305 -9.71 8.11 -10.50
CA PHE A 305 -8.87 8.01 -11.70
C PHE A 305 -9.67 8.36 -12.96
N ALA A 306 -10.88 7.82 -13.12
CA ALA A 306 -11.77 8.17 -14.22
C ALA A 306 -12.11 9.68 -14.25
N TYR A 307 -12.29 10.30 -13.09
CA TYR A 307 -12.52 11.75 -12.97
C TYR A 307 -11.30 12.59 -13.31
N ASN A 308 -10.11 12.21 -12.85
CA ASN A 308 -8.90 13.01 -13.02
C ASN A 308 -8.27 12.88 -14.41
N ASP A 309 -8.68 11.91 -15.23
CA ASP A 309 -8.09 11.67 -16.56
C ASP A 309 -8.54 12.65 -17.65
N LEU A 310 -9.30 13.70 -17.26
CA LEU A 310 -9.82 14.76 -18.12
C LEU A 310 -8.78 15.47 -19.01
N GLY A 311 -7.48 15.31 -18.73
CA GLY A 311 -6.39 15.97 -19.47
C GLY A 311 -5.56 15.06 -20.39
N THR A 312 -5.71 13.73 -20.34
CA THR A 312 -4.82 12.79 -21.04
C THR A 312 -5.53 11.75 -21.90
N HIS A 313 -6.68 11.25 -21.47
CA HIS A 313 -7.49 10.29 -22.22
C HIS A 313 -8.92 10.85 -22.34
N SER A 314 -9.52 10.70 -23.53
CA SER A 314 -10.76 11.36 -23.99
C SER A 314 -11.81 11.62 -22.91
N SER A 315 -12.45 12.80 -22.92
CA SER A 315 -13.61 13.21 -22.09
C SER A 315 -14.79 12.21 -22.06
N ASN A 316 -14.71 11.20 -22.93
CA ASN A 316 -15.61 10.07 -23.07
C ASN A 316 -15.60 9.15 -21.84
N ILE A 317 -14.42 8.81 -21.26
CA ILE A 317 -14.32 7.84 -20.15
C ILE A 317 -15.17 8.29 -18.96
N LEU A 318 -15.07 9.56 -18.55
CA LEU A 318 -15.82 10.07 -17.41
C LEU A 318 -17.35 9.93 -17.56
N ARG A 319 -17.87 10.12 -18.78
CA ARG A 319 -19.31 10.05 -19.05
C ARG A 319 -19.78 8.59 -19.08
N ASN A 320 -18.97 7.73 -19.66
CA ASN A 320 -19.39 6.40 -20.08
C ASN A 320 -18.79 5.24 -19.27
N PHE A 321 -17.96 5.53 -18.27
CA PHE A 321 -17.53 4.56 -17.26
C PHE A 321 -18.37 4.69 -15.98
N LYS A 322 -18.97 3.58 -15.52
CA LYS A 322 -19.72 3.50 -14.27
C LYS A 322 -19.24 2.34 -13.41
N THR A 323 -19.39 2.48 -12.10
CA THR A 323 -19.23 1.38 -11.15
C THR A 323 -20.60 0.90 -10.70
N PHE A 324 -20.75 -0.41 -10.47
CA PHE A 324 -21.99 -1.00 -9.98
C PHE A 324 -21.69 -1.96 -8.82
N ASN A 325 -22.16 -1.60 -7.62
CA ASN A 325 -21.98 -2.43 -6.44
C ASN A 325 -23.08 -3.49 -6.39
N ILE A 326 -22.71 -4.75 -6.16
CA ILE A 326 -23.66 -5.83 -5.97
C ILE A 326 -23.29 -6.68 -4.75
N LYS A 327 -24.29 -7.09 -3.97
CA LYS A 327 -24.06 -7.92 -2.79
C LYS A 327 -23.57 -9.33 -3.15
N ASP A 328 -24.24 -9.97 -4.12
CA ASP A 328 -23.89 -11.28 -4.65
C ASP A 328 -23.95 -11.25 -6.18
N ILE A 329 -22.84 -11.62 -6.85
CA ILE A 329 -22.78 -11.64 -8.33
C ILE A 329 -23.86 -12.53 -8.95
N LYS A 330 -24.32 -13.57 -8.25
CA LYS A 330 -25.36 -14.47 -8.77
C LYS A 330 -26.71 -13.76 -8.92
N ASP A 331 -26.97 -12.76 -8.08
CA ASP A 331 -28.19 -11.97 -8.10
C ASP A 331 -28.20 -10.89 -9.19
N LEU A 332 -27.07 -10.73 -9.92
CA LEU A 332 -26.92 -9.70 -10.94
C LEU A 332 -28.02 -9.83 -11.99
N LYS A 333 -28.83 -8.79 -12.16
CA LYS A 333 -29.77 -8.72 -13.28
C LYS A 333 -29.20 -7.81 -14.35
N ALA A 334 -29.07 -8.33 -15.56
CA ALA A 334 -28.49 -7.57 -16.66
C ALA A 334 -29.31 -6.30 -17.00
N THR A 335 -30.62 -6.28 -16.69
CA THR A 335 -31.47 -5.08 -16.81
C THR A 335 -31.06 -3.97 -15.84
N GLU A 336 -30.53 -4.29 -14.66
CA GLU A 336 -30.04 -3.29 -13.70
C GLU A 336 -28.79 -2.56 -14.24
N ILE A 337 -27.94 -3.27 -14.99
CA ILE A 337 -26.77 -2.69 -15.65
C ILE A 337 -27.20 -1.73 -16.76
N LYS A 338 -28.18 -2.12 -17.58
CA LYS A 338 -28.70 -1.30 -18.69
C LYS A 338 -29.19 0.07 -18.20
N ASN A 339 -29.93 0.09 -17.10
CA ASN A 339 -30.53 1.30 -16.52
C ASN A 339 -29.50 2.33 -16.00
N LEU A 340 -28.22 1.97 -15.85
CA LEU A 340 -27.18 2.89 -15.35
C LEU A 340 -26.86 4.02 -16.33
N PHE A 341 -27.11 3.83 -17.62
CA PHE A 341 -26.84 4.82 -18.66
C PHE A 341 -28.11 5.50 -19.20
N GLU A 342 -29.29 5.02 -18.83
CA GLU A 342 -30.58 5.59 -19.28
C GLU A 342 -31.04 6.79 -18.42
N ASN A 343 -30.45 6.98 -17.23
CA ASN A 343 -30.86 8.00 -16.25
C ASN A 343 -29.97 9.25 -16.19
N ASN A 344 -29.15 9.55 -17.21
CA ASN A 344 -28.29 10.74 -17.25
C ASN A 344 -28.68 11.72 -18.37
#